data_AF-R5M9N1-F1
#
_entry.id   AF-R5M9N1-F1
#
_cell.length_a   1.000
_cell.length_b   1.000
_cell.length_c   1.000
_cell.angle_alpha   90.00
_cell.angle_beta   90.00
_cell.angle_gamma   90.00
#
_symmetry.space_group_name_H-M   'P 1'
#
loop_
_entity.id
_entity.type
_entity.pdbx_description
1 polymer ?
#
loop_
_entity_poly.entity_id
_entity_poly.type
_entity_poly.pdbx_seq_one_letter_code
_entity_poly.pdbx_strand_id
1 'polypeptide(L)'
;MTIKKLGKMGAILGLCLSITIVSFINGIENHLIKAKAETIDDTKSNIDFINQVNDITMPLNAKTLLSDEELQDLIKIGKISNVSCDYNFTGNKTNLYNIINLNSKIYIQDEENYSLISDIADDEIRKYIENTILDIINRVLLDKRRKDDVHKLLSLKILMGDFEDQEQLGEYFEKDNLIVISLNNILKNANNLDDLYMNLFDTINHEFNHMFVVPCDDNKCHYKLKGEVGVSFLNEAVATSYNYNILKNNYQPINKNFNYSYNNLEERKYESKLLLLSFLDNDKSIDEYYETLFKGDILKFCNYFNAYSDKEIEDLLSVLWLIDGRLARNSYWSRLIKSNDFSKLNAVNINEFLTDSTDGIIESYILKNSVLQLMLYNRQKEVLNLDDNLILYHFILVNVLDSVSFGNYNYTTHEVSYTFYKEFLHNYELIEEIYFNYLSSIYNLSYEDIKDYYDNKDKEIWLSNISSYVKESKVSGEDVSEIANLVNKFPKIRNIVNGGTFLSDFNYNNLVIVAFDAKKNDSDFKFILK
;
A
#
# COMPACT_ATOMS: atom_id res chain seq x y z
N MET A 1 -52.26 -27.95 54.84
CA MET A 1 -51.78 -26.79 55.62
C MET A 1 -50.68 -26.15 54.78
N THR A 2 -51.05 -25.29 53.81
CA THR A 2 -51.08 -23.81 53.90
C THR A 2 -49.67 -23.21 54.00
N ILE A 3 -49.24 -22.43 53.00
CA ILE A 3 -49.47 -20.98 52.92
C ILE A 3 -49.03 -20.29 54.22
N LYS A 4 -47.82 -19.72 54.23
CA LYS A 4 -47.53 -18.35 54.70
C LYS A 4 -46.01 -18.11 54.83
N LYS A 5 -45.47 -17.45 53.80
CA LYS A 5 -44.46 -16.37 53.83
C LYS A 5 -43.88 -16.21 52.41
N LEU A 6 -44.71 -16.14 51.35
CA LEU A 6 -45.15 -14.86 50.77
C LEU A 6 -45.15 -13.70 51.77
N GLY A 7 -44.17 -12.82 51.63
CA GLY A 7 -44.10 -11.59 52.44
C GLY A 7 -42.87 -10.70 52.27
N LYS A 8 -41.78 -11.14 51.62
CA LYS A 8 -40.58 -10.28 51.47
C LYS A 8 -39.77 -10.37 50.16
N MET A 9 -40.28 -11.00 49.10
CA MET A 9 -39.64 -10.92 47.76
C MET A 9 -40.60 -10.45 46.64
N GLY A 10 -41.82 -10.02 47.00
CA GLY A 10 -42.85 -9.52 46.07
C GLY A 10 -42.93 -7.99 45.98
N ALA A 11 -41.93 -7.24 46.45
CA ALA A 11 -41.92 -5.77 46.42
C ALA A 11 -40.64 -5.14 45.84
N ILE A 12 -39.70 -5.96 45.33
CA ILE A 12 -38.53 -5.46 44.57
C ILE A 12 -38.59 -5.89 43.10
N LEU A 13 -39.38 -6.91 42.76
CA LEU A 13 -39.66 -7.31 41.38
C LEU A 13 -40.81 -6.51 40.70
N GLY A 14 -41.43 -5.58 41.43
CA GLY A 14 -42.53 -4.73 40.94
C GLY A 14 -42.18 -3.24 40.76
N LEU A 15 -40.90 -2.87 40.89
CA LEU A 15 -40.44 -1.50 40.66
C LEU A 15 -39.16 -1.39 39.80
N CYS A 16 -38.61 -2.53 39.36
CA CYS A 16 -37.56 -2.58 38.34
C CYS A 16 -38.07 -3.07 36.96
N LEU A 17 -39.38 -3.30 36.80
CA LEU A 17 -39.99 -3.77 35.54
C LEU A 17 -40.80 -2.71 34.78
N SER A 18 -40.74 -1.45 35.22
CA SER A 18 -41.46 -0.32 34.59
C SER A 18 -40.57 0.86 34.21
N ILE A 19 -39.23 0.67 34.23
CA ILE A 19 -38.28 1.57 33.57
C ILE A 19 -37.52 0.86 32.43
N THR A 20 -37.61 -0.47 32.31
CA THR A 20 -36.88 -1.24 31.28
C THR A 20 -37.73 -1.65 30.07
N ILE A 21 -38.96 -1.16 29.92
CA ILE A 21 -39.82 -1.43 28.75
C ILE A 21 -40.07 -0.17 27.89
N VAL A 22 -39.63 1.01 28.33
CA VAL A 22 -39.57 2.20 27.47
C VAL A 22 -38.21 2.36 26.80
N SER A 23 -37.16 1.68 27.30
CA SER A 23 -35.82 1.69 26.69
C SER A 23 -35.51 0.48 25.80
N PHE A 24 -36.46 -0.45 25.63
CA PHE A 24 -36.28 -1.68 24.83
C PHE A 24 -37.19 -1.76 23.60
N ILE A 25 -38.05 -0.76 23.39
CA ILE A 25 -38.77 -0.57 22.11
C ILE A 25 -38.00 0.36 21.16
N ASN A 26 -37.00 1.10 21.65
CA ASN A 26 -36.04 1.83 20.82
C ASN A 26 -34.78 1.03 20.44
N GLY A 27 -34.69 -0.25 20.83
CA GLY A 27 -33.47 -1.07 20.71
C GLY A 27 -33.56 -2.26 19.75
N ILE A 28 -34.67 -2.45 19.04
CA ILE A 28 -34.83 -3.50 18.02
C ILE A 28 -35.66 -2.94 16.86
N GLU A 29 -35.17 -1.89 16.21
CA GLU A 29 -35.29 -1.84 14.77
C GLU A 29 -33.98 -2.40 14.22
N ASN A 30 -34.06 -3.57 13.60
CA ASN A 30 -33.10 -3.93 12.57
C ASN A 30 -33.06 -2.76 11.60
N HIS A 31 -32.05 -1.90 11.71
CA HIS A 31 -31.74 -0.89 10.71
C HIS A 31 -31.08 -1.57 9.49
N LEU A 32 -31.82 -2.51 8.89
CA LEU A 32 -31.86 -2.64 7.46
C LEU A 32 -32.56 -1.38 6.93
N ILE A 33 -31.86 -0.24 6.96
CA ILE A 33 -32.29 0.96 6.26
C ILE A 33 -32.09 0.67 4.76
N LYS A 34 -33.05 -0.02 4.17
CA LYS A 34 -33.31 0.15 2.74
C LYS A 34 -33.95 1.51 2.59
N ALA A 35 -33.16 2.48 2.17
CA ALA A 35 -33.62 3.81 1.82
C ALA A 35 -34.87 3.71 0.92
N LYS A 36 -35.97 4.31 1.34
CA LYS A 36 -37.04 4.70 0.43
C LYS A 36 -36.55 5.93 -0.30
N ALA A 37 -36.35 5.81 -1.61
CA ALA A 37 -36.13 6.94 -2.49
C ALA A 37 -37.41 7.80 -2.51
N GLU A 38 -37.46 8.82 -1.65
CA GLU A 38 -38.32 9.98 -1.85
C GLU A 38 -37.49 11.06 -2.54
N THR A 39 -37.96 11.48 -3.70
CA THR A 39 -37.35 12.48 -4.58
C THR A 39 -37.37 13.86 -3.93
N ILE A 40 -36.42 14.13 -3.04
CA ILE A 40 -35.88 15.47 -2.82
C ILE A 40 -34.78 15.66 -3.90
N ASP A 41 -34.42 16.89 -4.23
CA ASP A 41 -33.43 17.22 -5.28
C ASP A 41 -31.98 16.85 -4.84
N ASP A 42 -31.80 15.59 -4.39
CA ASP A 42 -30.63 14.99 -3.74
C ASP A 42 -29.39 14.97 -4.65
N THR A 43 -29.58 15.15 -5.96
CA THR A 43 -28.49 15.24 -6.91
C THR A 43 -27.65 16.49 -6.74
N LYS A 44 -28.21 17.60 -6.24
CA LYS A 44 -27.48 18.87 -6.10
C LYS A 44 -26.60 18.91 -4.85
N SER A 45 -27.15 18.53 -3.70
CA SER A 45 -26.43 18.43 -2.41
C SER A 45 -25.22 17.50 -2.50
N ASN A 46 -25.37 16.34 -3.15
CA ASN A 46 -24.27 15.39 -3.31
C ASN A 46 -23.18 15.86 -4.30
N ILE A 47 -23.49 16.72 -5.28
CA ILE A 47 -22.45 17.38 -6.11
C ILE A 47 -21.67 18.38 -5.26
N ASP A 48 -22.38 19.13 -4.42
CA ASP A 48 -21.77 20.18 -3.61
C ASP A 48 -20.73 19.61 -2.62
N PHE A 49 -20.99 18.46 -1.99
CA PHE A 49 -19.99 17.80 -1.12
C PHE A 49 -18.77 17.26 -1.88
N ILE A 50 -18.98 16.65 -3.05
CA ILE A 50 -17.88 16.17 -3.92
C ILE A 50 -16.99 17.35 -4.33
N ASN A 51 -17.60 18.48 -4.70
CA ASN A 51 -16.87 19.69 -5.05
C ASN A 51 -16.12 20.25 -3.84
N GLN A 52 -16.74 20.28 -2.65
CA GLN A 52 -16.06 20.71 -1.42
C GLN A 52 -14.79 19.90 -1.13
N VAL A 53 -14.81 18.56 -1.26
CA VAL A 53 -13.60 17.74 -1.10
C VAL A 53 -12.58 18.05 -2.19
N ASN A 54 -13.00 18.18 -3.45
CA ASN A 54 -12.10 18.53 -4.55
C ASN A 54 -11.41 19.87 -4.35
N ASP A 55 -12.14 20.85 -3.83
CA ASP A 55 -11.70 22.24 -3.60
C ASP A 55 -10.70 22.36 -2.43
N ILE A 56 -10.49 21.31 -1.63
CA ILE A 56 -9.41 21.29 -0.64
C ILE A 56 -8.07 21.37 -1.38
N THR A 57 -7.44 22.55 -1.29
CA THR A 57 -6.16 22.83 -1.91
C THR A 57 -5.01 22.25 -1.09
N MET A 58 -4.20 21.41 -1.74
CA MET A 58 -2.96 20.87 -1.16
C MET A 58 -1.79 21.38 -2.00
N PRO A 59 -0.83 22.12 -1.43
CA PRO A 59 0.26 22.74 -2.19
C PRO A 59 1.36 21.72 -2.54
N LEU A 60 1.00 20.61 -3.21
CA LEU A 60 1.90 19.51 -3.56
C LEU A 60 3.14 20.01 -4.30
N ASN A 61 2.93 20.77 -5.38
CA ASN A 61 4.01 21.31 -6.22
C ASN A 61 5.01 22.13 -5.40
N ALA A 62 4.53 22.94 -4.44
CA ALA A 62 5.41 23.75 -3.61
C ALA A 62 6.32 22.91 -2.70
N LYS A 63 5.85 21.72 -2.28
CA LYS A 63 6.64 20.78 -1.46
C LYS A 63 7.63 19.97 -2.30
N THR A 64 7.40 19.76 -3.60
CA THR A 64 8.30 18.95 -4.46
C THR A 64 9.70 19.54 -4.65
N LEU A 65 9.84 20.87 -4.54
CA LEU A 65 11.05 21.62 -4.90
C LEU A 65 11.47 21.46 -6.38
N LEU A 66 10.55 21.02 -7.24
CA LEU A 66 10.73 20.99 -8.69
C LEU A 66 10.49 22.38 -9.29
N SER A 67 11.23 22.68 -10.35
CA SER A 67 10.96 23.85 -11.19
C SER A 67 9.71 23.64 -12.06
N ASP A 68 9.14 24.73 -12.57
CA ASP A 68 7.99 24.65 -13.48
C ASP A 68 8.28 23.79 -14.72
N GLU A 69 9.52 23.82 -15.25
CA GLU A 69 9.93 22.99 -16.38
C GLU A 69 9.93 21.50 -16.02
N GLU A 70 10.43 21.15 -14.84
CA GLU A 70 10.43 19.77 -14.34
C GLU A 70 9.01 19.26 -14.07
N LEU A 71 8.11 20.11 -13.55
CA LEU A 71 6.69 19.77 -13.39
C LEU A 71 6.02 19.50 -14.75
N GLN A 72 6.32 20.31 -15.77
CA GLN A 72 5.83 20.05 -17.13
C GLN A 72 6.42 18.76 -17.71
N ASP A 73 7.65 18.41 -17.39
CA ASP A 73 8.24 17.14 -17.79
C ASP A 73 7.57 15.95 -17.09
N LEU A 74 7.21 16.05 -15.81
CA LEU A 74 6.38 15.03 -15.13
C LEU A 74 5.06 14.79 -15.89
N ILE A 75 4.36 15.85 -16.31
CA ILE A 75 3.12 15.71 -17.09
C ILE A 75 3.37 14.97 -18.41
N LYS A 76 4.47 15.28 -19.11
CA LYS A 76 4.84 14.57 -20.35
C LYS A 76 5.11 13.10 -20.09
N ILE A 77 5.80 12.78 -18.99
CA ILE A 77 6.05 11.39 -18.56
C ILE A 77 4.73 10.68 -18.29
N GLY A 78 3.82 11.33 -17.56
CA GLY A 78 2.48 10.81 -17.26
C GLY A 78 1.60 10.51 -18.46
N LYS A 79 1.97 11.00 -19.65
CA LYS A 79 1.26 10.78 -20.92
C LYS A 79 1.90 9.72 -21.80
N ILE A 80 2.97 9.08 -21.34
CA ILE A 80 3.63 8.00 -22.09
C ILE A 80 2.74 6.77 -22.06
N SER A 81 2.43 6.28 -23.25
CA SER A 81 1.77 4.99 -23.44
C SER A 81 2.79 3.97 -23.94
N ASN A 82 2.53 2.69 -23.69
CA ASN A 82 3.43 1.63 -24.12
C ASN A 82 3.62 1.63 -25.64
N VAL A 83 4.87 1.42 -26.07
CA VAL A 83 5.21 1.11 -27.46
C VAL A 83 5.21 -0.41 -27.62
N SER A 84 4.29 -0.94 -28.43
CA SER A 84 4.16 -2.39 -28.65
C SER A 84 5.47 -3.01 -29.16
N CYS A 85 5.94 -4.07 -28.49
CA CYS A 85 7.08 -4.85 -28.96
C CYS A 85 6.59 -6.09 -29.72
N ASP A 86 6.69 -6.11 -31.05
CA ASP A 86 6.25 -7.23 -31.88
C ASP A 86 7.27 -8.41 -31.92
N TYR A 87 8.00 -8.64 -30.82
CA TYR A 87 8.98 -9.71 -30.76
C TYR A 87 8.30 -11.07 -30.51
N ASN A 88 8.45 -12.00 -31.45
CA ASN A 88 7.97 -13.38 -31.31
C ASN A 88 9.15 -14.34 -31.22
N PHE A 89 9.39 -14.90 -30.04
CA PHE A 89 10.40 -15.92 -29.83
C PHE A 89 9.98 -17.28 -30.39
N THR A 90 10.77 -17.84 -31.30
CA THR A 90 10.62 -19.21 -31.79
C THR A 90 11.53 -20.15 -31.01
N GLY A 91 11.05 -20.63 -29.86
CA GLY A 91 11.74 -21.61 -29.01
C GLY A 91 10.94 -21.96 -27.76
N ASN A 92 11.53 -22.73 -26.85
CA ASN A 92 10.93 -23.11 -25.57
C ASN A 92 11.75 -22.60 -24.37
N LYS A 93 11.27 -22.89 -23.16
CA LYS A 93 11.94 -22.46 -21.90
C LYS A 93 13.39 -22.91 -21.79
N THR A 94 13.70 -24.12 -22.26
CA THR A 94 15.07 -24.67 -22.26
C THR A 94 15.97 -23.92 -23.25
N ASN A 95 15.44 -23.48 -24.40
CA ASN A 95 16.21 -22.67 -25.34
C ASN A 95 16.63 -21.34 -24.71
N LEU A 96 15.71 -20.61 -24.07
CA LEU A 96 16.03 -19.35 -23.38
C LEU A 96 17.00 -19.55 -22.22
N TYR A 97 16.79 -20.57 -21.40
CA TYR A 97 17.70 -20.88 -20.30
C TYR A 97 19.13 -21.15 -20.79
N ASN A 98 19.29 -21.89 -21.90
CA ASN A 98 20.60 -22.11 -22.50
C ASN A 98 21.25 -20.83 -23.05
N ILE A 99 20.44 -19.90 -23.59
CA ILE A 99 20.93 -18.58 -24.03
C ILE A 99 21.43 -17.79 -22.82
N ILE A 100 20.66 -17.71 -21.74
CA ILE A 100 21.07 -17.04 -20.49
C ILE A 100 22.37 -17.63 -19.93
N ASN A 101 22.48 -18.96 -19.90
CA ASN A 101 23.69 -19.64 -19.46
C ASN A 101 24.90 -19.33 -20.36
N LEU A 102 24.71 -19.24 -21.67
CA LEU A 102 25.77 -18.87 -22.61
C LEU A 102 26.20 -17.42 -22.38
N ASN A 103 25.26 -16.49 -22.22
CA ASN A 103 25.56 -15.08 -21.95
C ASN A 103 26.37 -14.93 -20.66
N SER A 104 25.98 -15.65 -19.61
CA SER A 104 26.64 -15.65 -18.30
C SER A 104 28.07 -16.18 -18.39
N LYS A 105 28.29 -17.26 -19.16
CA LYS A 105 29.62 -17.82 -19.43
C LYS A 105 30.53 -16.91 -20.23
N ILE A 106 29.98 -16.12 -21.14
CA ILE A 106 30.76 -15.14 -21.91
C ILE A 106 31.14 -13.98 -20.98
N TYR A 107 30.20 -13.49 -20.18
CA TYR A 107 30.41 -12.35 -19.29
C TYR A 107 31.49 -12.61 -18.22
N ILE A 108 31.48 -13.78 -17.58
CA ILE A 108 32.41 -14.11 -16.50
C ILE A 108 33.88 -14.27 -16.95
N GLN A 109 34.14 -14.43 -18.25
CA GLN A 109 35.52 -14.53 -18.76
C GLN A 109 36.32 -13.23 -18.56
N ASP A 110 35.61 -12.12 -18.34
CA ASP A 110 36.17 -10.79 -18.20
C ASP A 110 36.13 -10.28 -16.73
N GLU A 111 35.55 -11.03 -15.78
CA GLU A 111 35.25 -10.58 -14.41
C GLU A 111 35.58 -11.65 -13.34
N GLU A 112 36.56 -11.38 -12.45
CA GLU A 112 37.12 -12.40 -11.52
C GLU A 112 36.26 -12.70 -10.27
N ASN A 113 35.23 -11.90 -9.96
CA ASN A 113 34.51 -11.96 -8.68
C ASN A 113 33.18 -12.75 -8.72
N TYR A 114 32.84 -13.36 -9.84
CA TYR A 114 31.58 -14.10 -10.00
C TYR A 114 31.83 -15.59 -10.23
N SER A 115 30.77 -16.39 -10.07
CA SER A 115 30.76 -17.81 -10.43
C SER A 115 29.47 -18.18 -11.18
N LEU A 116 29.50 -19.28 -11.94
CA LEU A 116 28.31 -19.75 -12.65
C LEU A 116 27.43 -20.57 -11.71
N ILE A 117 26.12 -20.62 -12.00
CA ILE A 117 25.20 -21.55 -11.33
C ILE A 117 25.69 -23.00 -11.48
N SER A 118 26.33 -23.35 -12.61
CA SER A 118 26.90 -24.68 -12.83
C SER A 118 28.04 -25.06 -11.90
N ASP A 119 28.64 -24.08 -11.22
CA ASP A 119 29.80 -24.26 -10.35
C ASP A 119 29.38 -24.51 -8.89
N ILE A 120 28.08 -24.40 -8.59
CA ILE A 120 27.51 -24.72 -7.28
C ILE A 120 27.72 -26.22 -7.00
N ALA A 121 28.48 -26.53 -5.95
CA ALA A 121 28.84 -27.89 -5.59
C ALA A 121 27.66 -28.73 -5.07
N ASP A 122 26.66 -28.10 -4.46
CA ASP A 122 25.45 -28.76 -3.98
C ASP A 122 24.44 -28.94 -5.13
N ASP A 123 24.27 -30.19 -5.55
CA ASP A 123 23.39 -30.56 -6.67
C ASP A 123 21.90 -30.28 -6.41
N GLU A 124 21.44 -30.31 -5.16
CA GLU A 124 20.02 -30.05 -4.82
C GLU A 124 19.73 -28.56 -4.91
N ILE A 125 20.58 -27.72 -4.31
CA ILE A 125 20.49 -26.26 -4.40
C ILE A 125 20.60 -25.80 -5.85
N ARG A 126 21.60 -26.32 -6.59
CA ARG A 126 21.79 -25.99 -8.00
C ARG A 126 20.54 -26.28 -8.82
N LYS A 127 20.00 -27.51 -8.74
CA LYS A 127 18.78 -27.89 -9.47
C LYS A 127 17.57 -27.04 -9.07
N TYR A 128 17.46 -26.66 -7.80
CA TYR A 128 16.37 -25.80 -7.33
C TYR A 128 16.41 -24.42 -8.01
N ILE A 129 17.58 -23.79 -8.06
CA ILE A 129 17.79 -22.52 -8.76
C ILE A 129 17.46 -22.66 -10.25
N GLU A 130 18.01 -23.69 -10.92
CA GLU A 130 17.77 -23.96 -12.34
C GLU A 130 16.28 -24.14 -12.66
N ASN A 131 15.57 -24.92 -11.84
CA ASN A 131 14.13 -25.15 -12.00
C ASN A 131 13.32 -23.86 -11.76
N THR A 132 13.67 -23.06 -10.76
CA THR A 132 13.00 -21.79 -10.47
C THR A 132 13.12 -20.83 -11.65
N ILE A 133 14.31 -20.71 -12.24
CA ILE A 133 14.55 -19.90 -13.44
C ILE A 133 13.74 -20.44 -14.62
N LEU A 134 13.75 -21.74 -14.87
CA LEU A 134 12.98 -22.37 -15.95
C LEU A 134 11.48 -22.12 -15.81
N ASP A 135 10.95 -22.11 -14.59
CA ASP A 135 9.54 -21.86 -14.32
C ASP A 135 9.18 -20.38 -14.52
N ILE A 136 10.06 -19.45 -14.14
CA ILE A 136 9.90 -18.02 -14.49
C ILE A 136 9.83 -17.85 -16.01
N ILE A 137 10.81 -18.40 -16.74
CA ILE A 137 10.84 -18.33 -18.21
C ILE A 137 9.57 -18.93 -18.81
N ASN A 138 9.12 -20.09 -18.30
CA ASN A 138 7.92 -20.73 -18.79
C ASN A 138 6.67 -19.85 -18.60
N ARG A 139 6.54 -19.20 -17.45
CA ARG A 139 5.43 -18.28 -17.19
C ARG A 139 5.44 -17.11 -18.17
N VAL A 140 6.60 -16.51 -18.44
CA VAL A 140 6.73 -15.41 -19.42
C VAL A 140 6.35 -15.87 -20.83
N LEU A 141 6.76 -17.06 -21.25
CA LEU A 141 6.42 -17.61 -22.56
C LEU A 141 4.93 -17.94 -22.73
N LEU A 142 4.27 -18.36 -21.64
CA LEU A 142 2.84 -18.72 -21.65
C LEU A 142 1.93 -17.50 -21.46
N ASP A 143 2.38 -16.51 -20.70
CA ASP A 143 1.62 -15.29 -20.45
C ASP A 143 1.69 -14.38 -21.67
N LYS A 144 0.59 -14.35 -22.44
CA LYS A 144 0.46 -13.49 -23.62
C LYS A 144 0.67 -12.00 -23.30
N ARG A 145 0.50 -11.59 -22.04
CA ARG A 145 0.69 -10.21 -21.60
C ARG A 145 2.17 -9.81 -21.47
N ARG A 146 3.06 -10.80 -21.27
CA ARG A 146 4.51 -10.64 -21.09
C ARG A 146 5.36 -11.06 -22.29
N LYS A 147 4.73 -11.23 -23.46
CA LYS A 147 5.46 -11.55 -24.70
C LYS A 147 6.51 -10.50 -25.01
N ASP A 148 6.17 -9.25 -24.74
CA ASP A 148 7.04 -8.11 -24.94
C ASP A 148 8.29 -8.21 -24.05
N ASP A 149 8.26 -8.91 -22.90
CA ASP A 149 9.43 -9.06 -22.02
C ASP A 149 10.43 -10.14 -22.48
N VAL A 150 10.06 -10.98 -23.46
CA VAL A 150 10.91 -12.11 -23.87
C VAL A 150 12.25 -11.64 -24.44
N HIS A 151 12.31 -10.46 -25.06
CA HIS A 151 13.58 -9.93 -25.57
C HIS A 151 14.57 -9.60 -24.45
N LYS A 152 14.08 -9.19 -23.25
CA LYS A 152 14.93 -8.92 -22.08
C LYS A 152 15.64 -10.19 -21.61
N LEU A 153 14.97 -11.35 -21.72
CA LEU A 153 15.56 -12.64 -21.38
C LEU A 153 16.67 -13.09 -22.34
N LEU A 154 16.73 -12.57 -23.57
CA LEU A 154 17.72 -13.01 -24.57
C LEU A 154 19.13 -12.49 -24.30
N SER A 155 19.26 -11.34 -23.66
CA SER A 155 20.55 -10.76 -23.29
C SER A 155 20.87 -10.91 -21.80
N LEU A 156 19.92 -11.44 -21.02
CA LEU A 156 20.06 -11.63 -19.58
C LEU A 156 21.26 -12.54 -19.26
N LYS A 157 22.00 -12.15 -18.21
CA LYS A 157 23.01 -12.97 -17.54
C LYS A 157 22.58 -13.21 -16.10
N ILE A 158 22.91 -14.38 -15.56
CA ILE A 158 22.66 -14.72 -14.16
C ILE A 158 23.93 -15.35 -13.59
N LEU A 159 24.47 -14.75 -12.54
CA LEU A 159 25.70 -15.16 -11.90
C LEU A 159 25.51 -15.27 -10.38
N MET A 160 26.43 -15.98 -9.74
CA MET A 160 26.56 -16.04 -8.29
C MET A 160 27.70 -15.11 -7.87
N GLY A 161 27.48 -14.29 -6.84
CA GLY A 161 28.48 -13.35 -6.33
C GLY A 161 28.14 -12.87 -4.93
N ASP A 162 29.16 -12.48 -4.18
CA ASP A 162 28.99 -11.97 -2.80
C ASP A 162 28.95 -10.45 -2.79
N PHE A 163 28.12 -9.90 -1.91
CA PHE A 163 28.03 -8.46 -1.63
C PHE A 163 28.77 -8.14 -0.33
N GLU A 164 29.28 -6.90 -0.22
CA GLU A 164 29.87 -6.41 1.03
C GLU A 164 28.80 -6.40 2.14
N ASP A 165 27.60 -5.92 1.80
CA ASP A 165 26.44 -6.01 2.66
C ASP A 165 25.96 -7.47 2.78
N GLN A 166 25.91 -7.97 4.01
CA GLN A 166 25.51 -9.34 4.32
C GLN A 166 23.98 -9.53 4.28
N GLU A 167 23.21 -8.44 4.28
CA GLU A 167 21.76 -8.44 4.17
C GLU A 167 21.28 -8.46 2.71
N GLN A 168 22.16 -8.07 1.78
CA GLN A 168 21.87 -8.09 0.34
C GLN A 168 21.93 -9.51 -0.21
N LEU A 169 20.79 -10.05 -0.65
CA LEU A 169 20.65 -11.41 -1.15
C LEU A 169 20.80 -11.53 -2.68
N GLY A 170 20.51 -10.45 -3.40
CA GLY A 170 20.61 -10.35 -4.86
C GLY A 170 20.61 -8.90 -5.34
N GLU A 171 20.94 -8.71 -6.61
CA GLU A 171 20.82 -7.42 -7.29
C GLU A 171 20.67 -7.61 -8.80
N TYR A 172 19.78 -6.81 -9.40
CA TYR A 172 19.68 -6.62 -10.83
C TYR A 172 20.43 -5.36 -11.29
N PHE A 173 21.49 -5.56 -12.07
CA PHE A 173 22.27 -4.50 -12.69
C PHE A 173 21.70 -4.16 -14.08
N GLU A 174 20.92 -3.07 -14.14
CA GLU A 174 20.24 -2.60 -15.37
C GLU A 174 21.20 -2.42 -16.56
N LYS A 175 22.40 -1.89 -16.33
CA LYS A 175 23.35 -1.54 -17.39
C LYS A 175 23.77 -2.76 -18.21
N ASP A 176 24.00 -3.88 -17.53
CA ASP A 176 24.53 -5.09 -18.13
C ASP A 176 23.45 -6.15 -18.36
N ASN A 177 22.20 -5.88 -17.94
CA ASN A 177 21.13 -6.86 -17.87
C ASN A 177 21.60 -8.13 -17.16
N LEU A 178 22.07 -7.95 -15.92
CA LEU A 178 22.72 -8.98 -15.12
C LEU A 178 22.00 -9.12 -13.78
N ILE A 179 21.64 -10.34 -13.43
CA ILE A 179 21.21 -10.70 -12.07
C ILE A 179 22.38 -11.37 -11.36
N VAL A 180 22.73 -10.87 -10.18
CA VAL A 180 23.69 -11.52 -9.28
C VAL A 180 22.97 -12.00 -8.03
N ILE A 181 23.21 -13.25 -7.64
CA ILE A 181 22.61 -13.85 -6.44
C ILE A 181 23.72 -14.23 -5.46
N SER A 182 23.58 -13.82 -4.20
CA SER A 182 24.51 -14.19 -3.13
C SER A 182 24.02 -15.42 -2.39
N LEU A 183 24.45 -16.60 -2.84
CA LEU A 183 24.13 -17.85 -2.15
C LEU A 183 24.71 -17.86 -0.73
N ASN A 184 25.88 -17.26 -0.50
CA ASN A 184 26.47 -17.19 0.83
C ASN A 184 25.63 -16.35 1.79
N ASN A 185 25.13 -15.19 1.36
CA ASN A 185 24.26 -14.36 2.21
C ASN A 185 22.92 -15.05 2.45
N ILE A 186 22.34 -15.69 1.43
CA ILE A 186 21.11 -16.47 1.58
C ILE A 186 21.29 -17.61 2.59
N LEU A 187 22.40 -18.37 2.51
CA LEU A 187 22.71 -19.45 3.45
C LEU A 187 22.91 -18.95 4.89
N LYS A 188 23.56 -17.80 5.06
CA LYS A 188 23.75 -17.17 6.39
C LYS A 188 22.42 -16.73 7.01
N ASN A 189 21.46 -16.31 6.19
CA ASN A 189 20.16 -15.81 6.63
C ASN A 189 19.09 -16.92 6.73
N ALA A 190 19.37 -18.15 6.32
CA ALA A 190 18.44 -19.28 6.40
C ALA A 190 18.61 -20.05 7.72
N ASN A 191 17.53 -20.24 8.49
CA ASN A 191 17.57 -21.03 9.72
C ASN A 191 17.39 -22.53 9.47
N ASN A 192 16.78 -22.89 8.35
CA ASN A 192 16.50 -24.27 7.95
C ASN A 192 16.42 -24.37 6.42
N LEU A 193 16.24 -25.60 5.91
CA LEU A 193 16.21 -25.88 4.46
C LEU A 193 15.02 -25.22 3.75
N ASP A 194 13.87 -25.14 4.44
CA ASP A 194 12.69 -24.52 3.88
C ASP A 194 12.90 -23.01 3.73
N ASP A 195 13.47 -22.35 4.75
CA ASP A 195 13.85 -20.93 4.69
C ASP A 195 14.83 -20.66 3.54
N LEU A 196 15.80 -21.56 3.33
CA LEU A 196 16.77 -21.46 2.22
C LEU A 196 16.06 -21.46 0.86
N TYR A 197 15.18 -22.42 0.62
CA TYR A 197 14.47 -22.53 -0.65
C TYR A 197 13.49 -21.38 -0.88
N MET A 198 12.88 -20.86 0.18
CA MET A 198 12.01 -19.68 0.11
C MET A 198 12.83 -18.42 -0.22
N ASN A 199 13.95 -18.18 0.47
CA ASN A 199 14.84 -17.06 0.18
C ASN A 199 15.37 -17.13 -1.27
N LEU A 200 15.80 -18.31 -1.73
CA LEU A 200 16.20 -18.50 -3.13
C LEU A 200 15.08 -18.17 -4.11
N PHE A 201 13.87 -18.67 -3.85
CA PHE A 201 12.73 -18.40 -4.72
C PHE A 201 12.40 -16.90 -4.75
N ASP A 202 12.29 -16.26 -3.58
CA ASP A 202 11.90 -14.86 -3.47
C ASP A 202 12.96 -13.95 -4.07
N THR A 203 14.25 -14.16 -3.77
CA THR A 203 15.35 -13.39 -4.38
C THR A 203 15.35 -13.54 -5.90
N ILE A 204 15.30 -14.77 -6.44
CA ILE A 204 15.32 -14.96 -7.90
C ILE A 204 14.12 -14.26 -8.54
N ASN A 205 12.89 -14.46 -8.04
CA ASN A 205 11.72 -13.80 -8.62
C ASN A 205 11.78 -12.28 -8.50
N HIS A 206 12.26 -11.74 -7.37
CA HIS A 206 12.44 -10.31 -7.13
C HIS A 206 13.35 -9.68 -8.19
N GLU A 207 14.55 -10.25 -8.40
CA GLU A 207 15.48 -9.70 -9.39
C GLU A 207 14.98 -9.84 -10.83
N PHE A 208 14.25 -10.92 -11.15
CA PHE A 208 13.57 -11.02 -12.45
C PHE A 208 12.50 -9.95 -12.63
N ASN A 209 11.73 -9.63 -11.58
CA ASN A 209 10.72 -8.58 -11.63
C ASN A 209 11.36 -7.21 -11.84
N HIS A 210 12.52 -6.91 -11.24
CA HIS A 210 13.29 -5.71 -11.56
C HIS A 210 13.64 -5.62 -13.05
N MET A 211 14.15 -6.71 -13.62
CA MET A 211 14.42 -6.78 -15.06
C MET A 211 13.16 -6.49 -15.89
N PHE A 212 12.00 -7.04 -15.50
CA PHE A 212 10.75 -6.79 -16.21
C PHE A 212 10.24 -5.34 -16.07
N VAL A 213 10.44 -4.68 -14.93
CA VAL A 213 10.00 -3.28 -14.74
C VAL A 213 10.90 -2.29 -15.49
N VAL A 214 12.18 -2.62 -15.71
CA VAL A 214 13.07 -1.72 -16.46
C VAL A 214 12.59 -1.56 -17.91
N PRO A 215 12.39 -0.31 -18.38
CA PRO A 215 11.99 -0.05 -19.76
C PRO A 215 13.09 -0.46 -20.73
N CYS A 216 12.69 -0.87 -21.93
CA CYS A 216 13.62 -1.13 -23.04
C CYS A 216 14.45 0.12 -23.37
N ASP A 217 15.66 -0.07 -23.91
CA ASP A 217 16.58 1.04 -24.20
C ASP A 217 15.95 2.16 -25.03
N ASP A 218 15.11 1.82 -26.02
CA ASP A 218 14.40 2.78 -26.88
C ASP A 218 13.42 3.68 -26.10
N ASN A 219 13.02 3.24 -24.91
CA ASN A 219 12.05 3.91 -24.06
C ASN A 219 12.72 4.60 -22.85
N LYS A 220 13.91 4.19 -22.41
CA LYS A 220 14.57 4.66 -21.15
C LYS A 220 14.60 6.17 -20.93
N CYS A 221 14.81 6.97 -21.97
CA CYS A 221 14.93 8.43 -21.86
C CYS A 221 13.62 9.16 -21.56
N HIS A 222 12.50 8.44 -21.55
CA HIS A 222 11.16 9.00 -21.34
C HIS A 222 10.58 8.71 -19.95
N TYR A 223 11.20 7.86 -19.12
CA TYR A 223 10.57 7.34 -17.89
C TYR A 223 11.05 7.97 -16.59
N LYS A 224 11.97 8.93 -16.66
CA LYS A 224 12.56 9.60 -15.49
C LYS A 224 12.77 11.06 -15.82
N LEU A 225 12.76 11.92 -14.80
CA LEU A 225 13.25 13.28 -14.97
C LEU A 225 14.75 13.23 -15.34
N LYS A 226 15.16 14.20 -16.16
CA LYS A 226 16.52 14.26 -16.69
C LYS A 226 17.53 14.47 -15.55
N GLY A 227 18.49 13.55 -15.43
CA GLY A 227 19.55 13.63 -14.43
C GLY A 227 19.25 12.90 -13.12
N GLU A 228 18.14 12.17 -13.06
CA GLU A 228 17.77 11.40 -11.88
C GLU A 228 18.10 9.92 -12.06
N VAL A 229 18.88 9.42 -11.11
CA VAL A 229 19.25 8.02 -10.98
C VAL A 229 18.51 7.50 -9.76
N GLY A 230 17.62 6.53 -9.96
CA GLY A 230 16.88 5.92 -8.88
C GLY A 230 15.98 4.80 -9.40
N VAL A 231 15.98 3.70 -8.66
CA VAL A 231 14.91 2.71 -8.69
C VAL A 231 13.76 3.35 -7.91
N SER A 232 12.67 3.74 -8.60
CA SER A 232 11.49 4.26 -7.90
C SER A 232 11.04 3.25 -6.86
N PHE A 233 10.51 3.69 -5.72
CA PHE A 233 9.99 2.81 -4.67
C PHE A 233 8.98 1.80 -5.26
N LEU A 234 8.23 2.20 -6.29
CA LEU A 234 7.31 1.32 -7.01
C LEU A 234 8.04 0.12 -7.64
N ASN A 235 9.25 0.28 -8.16
CA ASN A 235 9.99 -0.82 -8.78
C ASN A 235 10.38 -1.87 -7.73
N GLU A 236 10.79 -1.47 -6.53
CA GLU A 236 11.04 -2.39 -5.40
C GLU A 236 9.77 -3.02 -4.86
N ALA A 237 8.73 -2.18 -4.68
CA ALA A 237 7.44 -2.63 -4.19
C ALA A 237 6.85 -3.68 -5.13
N VAL A 238 6.83 -3.43 -6.43
CA VAL A 238 6.34 -4.39 -7.44
C VAL A 238 7.19 -5.64 -7.51
N ALA A 239 8.52 -5.51 -7.45
CA ALA A 239 9.41 -6.66 -7.48
C ALA A 239 9.10 -7.66 -6.35
N THR A 240 8.69 -7.13 -5.20
CA THR A 240 8.26 -7.91 -4.05
C THR A 240 6.79 -8.32 -4.14
N SER A 241 5.87 -7.34 -4.18
CA SER A 241 4.41 -7.51 -4.10
C SER A 241 3.82 -8.34 -5.23
N TYR A 242 4.40 -8.34 -6.43
CA TYR A 242 3.93 -9.21 -7.52
C TYR A 242 3.99 -10.69 -7.12
N ASN A 243 5.04 -11.11 -6.41
CA ASN A 243 5.18 -12.49 -5.94
C ASN A 243 4.03 -12.86 -4.98
N TYR A 244 3.63 -11.93 -4.11
CA TYR A 244 2.59 -12.13 -3.10
C TYR A 244 1.16 -11.96 -3.60
N ASN A 245 0.94 -11.09 -4.57
CA ASN A 245 -0.41 -10.77 -5.03
C ASN A 245 -0.81 -11.62 -6.23
N ILE A 246 0.14 -11.97 -7.11
CA ILE A 246 -0.13 -12.73 -8.35
C ILE A 246 0.37 -14.17 -8.25
N LEU A 247 1.59 -14.39 -7.75
CA LEU A 247 2.21 -15.72 -7.76
C LEU A 247 1.79 -16.61 -6.57
N LYS A 248 1.03 -16.07 -5.61
CA LYS A 248 0.66 -16.72 -4.34
C LYS A 248 -0.04 -18.07 -4.46
N ASN A 249 -0.83 -18.31 -5.51
CA ASN A 249 -1.49 -19.61 -5.69
C ASN A 249 -0.52 -20.74 -6.11
N ASN A 250 0.65 -20.40 -6.64
CA ASN A 250 1.74 -21.33 -6.95
C ASN A 250 2.83 -21.33 -5.86
N TYR A 251 2.64 -20.53 -4.81
CA TYR A 251 3.54 -20.33 -3.68
C TYR A 251 2.93 -21.02 -2.46
N GLN A 252 3.62 -22.02 -1.92
CA GLN A 252 3.27 -22.59 -0.62
C GLN A 252 4.31 -22.06 0.36
N PRO A 253 3.99 -21.07 1.22
CA PRO A 253 4.91 -20.70 2.27
C PRO A 253 5.09 -21.94 3.14
N ILE A 254 6.30 -22.50 3.15
CA ILE A 254 6.58 -23.76 3.86
C ILE A 254 6.39 -23.57 5.38
N ASN A 255 6.36 -22.32 5.84
CA ASN A 255 6.09 -21.97 7.21
C ASN A 255 4.96 -20.93 7.34
N LYS A 256 3.83 -21.33 7.95
CA LYS A 256 2.72 -20.43 8.32
C LYS A 256 3.13 -19.35 9.32
N ASN A 257 4.29 -19.51 9.98
CA ASN A 257 4.83 -18.57 10.98
C ASN A 257 5.90 -17.63 10.44
N PHE A 258 6.21 -17.65 9.12
CA PHE A 258 6.97 -16.56 8.53
C PHE A 258 6.08 -15.32 8.46
N ASN A 259 5.96 -14.66 9.61
CA ASN A 259 5.66 -13.25 9.67
C ASN A 259 6.87 -12.53 9.04
N TYR A 260 6.83 -12.41 7.72
CA TYR A 260 7.35 -11.29 6.97
C TYR A 260 8.80 -10.86 7.29
N SER A 261 9.78 -11.55 6.70
CA SER A 261 11.13 -11.01 6.55
C SER A 261 11.12 -10.02 5.37
N TYR A 262 10.86 -8.75 5.64
CA TYR A 262 10.86 -7.72 4.59
C TYR A 262 12.14 -6.89 4.64
N ASN A 263 12.97 -7.00 3.60
CA ASN A 263 14.03 -6.02 3.33
C ASN A 263 13.46 -4.71 2.73
N ASN A 264 12.23 -4.71 2.18
CA ASN A 264 11.58 -3.56 1.51
C ASN A 264 10.16 -3.25 2.06
N LEU A 265 9.99 -3.26 3.39
CA LEU A 265 8.68 -3.07 4.03
C LEU A 265 8.08 -1.70 3.71
N GLU A 266 8.91 -0.66 3.64
CA GLU A 266 8.45 0.73 3.49
C GLU A 266 7.91 1.00 2.07
N GLU A 267 8.55 0.46 1.03
CA GLU A 267 8.10 0.59 -0.35
C GLU A 267 6.73 -0.06 -0.56
N ARG A 268 6.52 -1.23 0.05
CA ARG A 268 5.24 -1.95 0.00
C ARG A 268 4.13 -1.25 0.79
N LYS A 269 4.47 -0.59 1.90
CA LYS A 269 3.50 0.26 2.61
C LYS A 269 3.03 1.40 1.72
N TYR A 270 3.95 2.10 1.05
CA TYR A 270 3.56 3.19 0.13
C TYR A 270 2.76 2.68 -1.09
N GLU A 271 3.11 1.54 -1.68
CA GLU A 271 2.29 0.90 -2.73
C GLU A 271 0.87 0.63 -2.23
N SER A 272 0.73 0.07 -1.02
CA SER A 272 -0.57 -0.25 -0.42
C SER A 272 -1.42 0.99 -0.18
N LYS A 273 -0.79 2.09 0.22
CA LYS A 273 -1.48 3.39 0.37
C LYS A 273 -1.96 3.94 -0.95
N LEU A 274 -1.16 3.83 -2.01
CA LEU A 274 -1.61 4.24 -3.36
C LEU A 274 -2.80 3.40 -3.83
N LEU A 275 -2.84 2.11 -3.50
CA LEU A 275 -3.97 1.25 -3.86
C LEU A 275 -5.30 1.73 -3.25
N LEU A 276 -5.30 2.50 -2.16
CA LEU A 276 -6.51 3.16 -1.62
C LEU A 276 -7.16 4.13 -2.62
N LEU A 277 -6.40 4.68 -3.57
CA LEU A 277 -6.94 5.58 -4.59
C LEU A 277 -7.85 4.86 -5.62
N SER A 278 -7.85 3.52 -5.64
CA SER A 278 -8.62 2.73 -6.60
C SER A 278 -9.29 1.48 -5.99
N PHE A 279 -9.26 1.30 -4.67
CA PHE A 279 -9.63 0.04 -4.04
C PHE A 279 -11.12 -0.33 -4.20
N LEU A 280 -11.98 0.66 -4.45
CA LEU A 280 -13.41 0.51 -4.70
C LEU A 280 -13.76 0.30 -6.19
N ASP A 281 -12.79 0.51 -7.08
CA ASP A 281 -12.98 0.32 -8.52
C ASP A 281 -12.68 -1.14 -8.91
N ASN A 282 -13.74 -1.94 -8.98
CA ASN A 282 -13.65 -3.35 -9.36
C ASN A 282 -13.43 -3.58 -10.86
N ASP A 283 -13.62 -2.55 -11.68
CA ASP A 283 -13.39 -2.64 -13.13
C ASP A 283 -11.88 -2.68 -13.43
N LYS A 284 -11.05 -2.28 -12.46
CA LYS A 284 -9.58 -2.28 -12.54
C LYS A 284 -8.98 -3.39 -11.68
N SER A 285 -8.32 -4.37 -12.26
CA SER A 285 -7.73 -5.49 -11.49
C SER A 285 -6.31 -5.19 -10.99
N ILE A 286 -5.85 -5.88 -9.94
CA ILE A 286 -4.45 -5.76 -9.48
C ILE A 286 -3.45 -6.29 -10.53
N ASP A 287 -3.87 -7.24 -11.37
CA ASP A 287 -3.11 -7.68 -12.54
C ASP A 287 -2.86 -6.52 -13.50
N GLU A 288 -3.89 -5.72 -13.80
CA GLU A 288 -3.75 -4.55 -14.68
C GLU A 288 -2.77 -3.53 -14.12
N TYR A 289 -2.81 -3.27 -12.81
CA TYR A 289 -1.85 -2.40 -12.14
C TYR A 289 -0.40 -2.83 -12.40
N TYR A 290 -0.05 -4.09 -12.11
CA TYR A 290 1.30 -4.58 -12.34
C TYR A 290 1.69 -4.59 -13.81
N GLU A 291 0.75 -4.91 -14.70
CA GLU A 291 0.96 -4.85 -16.15
C GLU A 291 1.30 -3.44 -16.65
N THR A 292 0.70 -2.38 -16.08
CA THR A 292 1.08 -1.01 -16.44
C THR A 292 2.55 -0.72 -16.11
N LEU A 293 3.05 -1.27 -15.00
CA LEU A 293 4.43 -1.05 -14.55
C LEU A 293 5.45 -1.86 -15.36
N PHE A 294 5.17 -3.14 -15.63
CA PHE A 294 6.06 -3.96 -16.48
C PHE A 294 6.17 -3.44 -17.91
N LYS A 295 5.07 -2.89 -18.45
CA LYS A 295 5.05 -2.31 -19.81
C LYS A 295 5.56 -0.88 -19.88
N GLY A 296 5.81 -0.24 -18.75
CA GLY A 296 6.03 1.21 -18.72
C GLY A 296 4.88 1.97 -19.41
N ASP A 297 3.62 1.60 -19.17
CA ASP A 297 2.47 2.35 -19.66
C ASP A 297 2.04 3.36 -18.59
N ILE A 298 2.78 4.46 -18.47
CA ILE A 298 2.58 5.45 -17.39
C ILE A 298 1.19 6.10 -17.49
N LEU A 299 0.70 6.34 -18.71
CA LEU A 299 -0.66 6.84 -18.92
C LEU A 299 -1.70 5.86 -18.35
N LYS A 300 -1.59 4.55 -18.64
CA LYS A 300 -2.51 3.58 -18.03
C LYS A 300 -2.32 3.46 -16.53
N PHE A 301 -1.10 3.61 -16.01
CA PHE A 301 -0.84 3.66 -14.58
C PHE A 301 -1.56 4.85 -13.92
N CYS A 302 -1.46 6.06 -14.48
CA CYS A 302 -2.20 7.23 -14.00
C CYS A 302 -3.71 7.01 -14.08
N ASN A 303 -4.21 6.49 -15.20
CA ASN A 303 -5.62 6.16 -15.38
C ASN A 303 -6.10 5.10 -14.37
N TYR A 304 -5.25 4.16 -13.97
CA TYR A 304 -5.59 3.17 -12.94
C TYR A 304 -6.01 3.86 -11.62
N PHE A 305 -5.34 4.95 -11.27
CA PHE A 305 -5.66 5.79 -10.11
C PHE A 305 -6.61 6.95 -10.41
N ASN A 306 -7.33 6.91 -11.55
CA ASN A 306 -8.27 7.93 -11.98
C ASN A 306 -7.66 9.32 -12.24
N ALA A 307 -6.36 9.40 -12.54
CA ALA A 307 -5.72 10.63 -12.95
C ALA A 307 -5.76 10.76 -14.48
N TYR A 308 -6.71 11.54 -15.00
CA TYR A 308 -6.97 11.67 -16.44
C TYR A 308 -6.58 13.04 -17.01
N SER A 309 -6.67 14.09 -16.20
CA SER A 309 -6.29 15.45 -16.56
C SER A 309 -4.83 15.75 -16.23
N ASP A 310 -4.26 16.77 -16.90
CA ASP A 310 -2.89 17.22 -16.64
C ASP A 310 -2.65 17.54 -15.17
N LYS A 311 -3.64 18.12 -14.49
CA LYS A 311 -3.51 18.45 -13.07
C LYS A 311 -3.52 17.20 -12.18
N GLU A 312 -4.40 16.24 -12.44
CA GLU A 312 -4.44 15.00 -11.66
C GLU A 312 -3.17 14.17 -11.88
N ILE A 313 -2.65 14.14 -13.12
CA ILE A 313 -1.37 13.49 -13.45
C ILE A 313 -0.22 14.17 -12.72
N GLU A 314 -0.14 15.50 -12.77
CA GLU A 314 0.89 16.27 -12.06
C GLU A 314 0.84 16.02 -10.55
N ASP A 315 -0.34 16.04 -9.93
CA ASP A 315 -0.51 15.80 -8.50
C ASP A 315 -0.09 14.38 -8.11
N LEU A 316 -0.54 13.36 -8.87
CA LEU A 316 -0.17 11.97 -8.61
C LEU A 316 1.34 11.76 -8.72
N LEU A 317 1.97 12.25 -9.81
CA LEU A 317 3.41 12.10 -10.00
C LEU A 317 4.22 12.93 -8.99
N SER A 318 3.70 14.07 -8.53
CA SER A 318 4.30 14.84 -7.43
C SER A 318 4.27 14.08 -6.11
N VAL A 319 3.20 13.32 -5.83
CA VAL A 319 3.14 12.44 -4.66
C VAL A 319 4.16 11.31 -4.76
N LEU A 320 4.28 10.65 -5.92
CA LEU A 320 5.31 9.63 -6.13
C LEU A 320 6.72 10.20 -5.94
N TRP A 321 6.97 11.38 -6.50
CA TRP A 321 8.22 12.13 -6.34
C TRP A 321 8.56 12.37 -4.86
N LEU A 322 7.59 12.81 -4.06
CA LEU A 322 7.81 13.04 -2.63
C LEU A 322 8.03 11.75 -1.84
N ILE A 323 7.37 10.64 -2.21
CA ILE A 323 7.60 9.33 -1.59
C ILE A 323 9.03 8.86 -1.86
N ASP A 324 9.48 8.90 -3.12
CA ASP A 324 10.88 8.61 -3.46
C ASP A 324 11.85 9.57 -2.74
N GLY A 325 11.43 10.82 -2.52
CA GLY A 325 12.15 11.80 -1.72
C GLY A 325 12.31 11.41 -0.26
N ARG A 326 11.27 10.88 0.38
CA ARG A 326 11.30 10.37 1.77
C ARG A 326 12.21 9.15 1.93
N LEU A 327 12.28 8.31 0.89
CA LEU A 327 13.13 7.12 0.85
C LEU A 327 14.57 7.43 0.37
N ALA A 328 14.91 8.71 0.19
CA ALA A 328 16.20 9.17 -0.33
C ALA A 328 16.58 8.56 -1.70
N ARG A 329 15.59 8.20 -2.53
CA ARG A 329 15.73 7.56 -3.85
C ARG A 329 15.84 8.55 -5.01
N ASN A 330 15.68 9.85 -4.74
CA ASN A 330 15.78 10.90 -5.75
C ASN A 330 16.49 12.16 -5.23
N SER A 331 16.50 13.22 -6.04
CA SER A 331 17.21 14.48 -5.74
C SER A 331 16.54 15.36 -4.67
N TYR A 332 15.42 14.95 -4.05
CA TYR A 332 14.70 15.77 -3.08
C TYR A 332 15.55 16.16 -1.86
N TRP A 333 16.28 15.20 -1.27
CA TRP A 333 17.15 15.45 -0.12
C TRP A 333 18.23 16.49 -0.43
N SER A 334 18.83 16.42 -1.63
CA SER A 334 19.92 17.33 -2.03
C SER A 334 19.39 18.74 -2.29
N ARG A 335 18.15 18.87 -2.76
CA ARG A 335 17.43 20.14 -2.89
C ARG A 335 17.13 20.77 -1.53
N LEU A 336 16.68 19.98 -0.55
CA LEU A 336 16.40 20.45 0.81
C LEU A 336 17.65 21.06 1.47
N ILE A 337 18.79 20.36 1.40
CA ILE A 337 20.04 20.82 2.01
C ILE A 337 20.91 21.69 1.08
N LYS A 338 20.46 21.91 -0.17
CA LYS A 338 21.18 22.64 -1.23
C LYS A 338 22.61 22.13 -1.44
N SER A 339 22.78 20.81 -1.49
CA SER A 339 24.08 20.14 -1.60
C SER A 339 23.94 18.72 -2.13
N ASN A 340 24.81 18.32 -3.06
CA ASN A 340 24.90 16.94 -3.56
C ASN A 340 25.80 16.03 -2.68
N ASP A 341 26.26 16.54 -1.55
CA ASP A 341 27.10 15.81 -0.61
C ASP A 341 26.23 15.13 0.45
N PHE A 342 25.97 13.84 0.24
CA PHE A 342 25.12 13.02 1.13
C PHE A 342 25.67 12.96 2.56
N SER A 343 26.99 13.09 2.76
CA SER A 343 27.61 13.03 4.08
C SER A 343 27.15 14.17 5.02
N LYS A 344 26.58 15.24 4.47
CA LYS A 344 25.96 16.32 5.27
C LYS A 344 24.73 15.86 6.04
N LEU A 345 24.14 14.73 5.66
CA LEU A 345 23.02 14.13 6.38
C LEU A 345 23.47 13.23 7.55
N ASN A 346 24.77 12.95 7.72
CA ASN A 346 25.30 12.04 8.75
C ASN A 346 25.00 12.48 10.20
N ALA A 347 24.68 13.77 10.41
CA ALA A 347 24.39 14.33 11.73
C ALA A 347 22.89 14.43 12.06
N VAL A 348 22.01 14.01 11.13
CA VAL A 348 20.55 14.06 11.31
C VAL A 348 19.95 12.66 11.14
N ASN A 349 18.80 12.44 11.78
CA ASN A 349 17.98 11.28 11.45
C ASN A 349 17.33 11.52 10.08
N ILE A 350 17.90 10.90 9.04
CA ILE A 350 17.51 11.14 7.64
C ILE A 350 16.02 10.87 7.41
N ASN A 351 15.52 9.75 7.93
CA ASN A 351 14.13 9.34 7.75
C ASN A 351 13.17 10.34 8.37
N GLU A 352 13.45 10.78 9.59
CA GLU A 352 12.67 11.81 10.29
C GLU A 352 12.74 13.15 9.55
N PHE A 353 13.93 13.62 9.20
CA PHE A 353 14.15 14.87 8.46
C PHE A 353 13.39 14.93 7.12
N LEU A 354 13.44 13.85 6.33
CA LEU A 354 12.77 13.80 5.04
C LEU A 354 11.26 13.65 5.18
N THR A 355 10.79 12.92 6.20
CA THR A 355 9.35 12.81 6.51
C THR A 355 8.80 14.17 6.96
N ASP A 356 9.48 14.85 7.88
CA ASP A 356 9.14 16.19 8.36
C ASP A 356 9.05 17.19 7.22
N SER A 357 9.98 17.15 6.27
CA SER A 357 10.04 18.11 5.15
C SER A 357 8.82 18.06 4.21
N THR A 358 8.02 17.00 4.29
CA THR A 358 6.78 16.85 3.51
C THR A 358 5.51 17.20 4.29
N ASP A 359 5.61 17.44 5.61
CA ASP A 359 4.53 17.93 6.49
C ASP A 359 3.20 17.16 6.35
N GLY A 360 3.25 15.84 6.08
CA GLY A 360 2.06 14.99 5.92
C GLY A 360 1.21 15.28 4.67
N ILE A 361 1.76 15.95 3.66
CA ILE A 361 1.03 16.28 2.43
C ILE A 361 0.71 15.05 1.56
N ILE A 362 1.58 14.04 1.56
CA ILE A 362 1.38 12.76 0.86
C ILE A 362 0.14 12.07 1.43
N GLU A 363 0.07 11.95 2.75
CA GLU A 363 -1.04 11.35 3.48
C GLU A 363 -2.33 12.12 3.30
N SER A 364 -2.26 13.45 3.35
CA SER A 364 -3.41 14.33 3.09
C SER A 364 -3.99 14.05 1.70
N TYR A 365 -3.14 13.95 0.68
CA TYR A 365 -3.58 13.66 -0.69
C TYR A 365 -4.23 12.28 -0.81
N ILE A 366 -3.63 11.25 -0.21
CA ILE A 366 -4.17 9.87 -0.26
C ILE A 366 -5.52 9.82 0.46
N LEU A 367 -5.63 10.40 1.65
CA LEU A 367 -6.88 10.47 2.40
C LEU A 367 -7.98 11.18 1.58
N LYS A 368 -7.69 12.39 1.08
CA LYS A 368 -8.65 13.19 0.30
C LYS A 368 -9.21 12.40 -0.87
N ASN A 369 -8.31 11.87 -1.71
CA ASN A 369 -8.72 11.20 -2.93
C ASN A 369 -9.39 9.86 -2.66
N SER A 370 -8.99 9.12 -1.63
CA SER A 370 -9.63 7.86 -1.26
C SER A 370 -11.05 8.07 -0.73
N VAL A 371 -11.26 9.09 0.10
CA VAL A 371 -12.60 9.49 0.59
C VAL A 371 -13.47 10.00 -0.55
N LEU A 372 -12.90 10.78 -1.47
CA LEU A 372 -13.58 11.21 -2.69
C LEU A 372 -14.05 10.00 -3.52
N GLN A 373 -13.22 8.97 -3.70
CA GLN A 373 -13.62 7.75 -4.40
C GLN A 373 -14.76 7.02 -3.68
N LEU A 374 -14.78 7.01 -2.34
CA LEU A 374 -15.88 6.44 -1.57
C LEU A 374 -17.19 7.20 -1.79
N MET A 375 -17.16 8.53 -1.81
CA MET A 375 -18.33 9.36 -2.15
C MET A 375 -18.79 9.13 -3.60
N LEU A 376 -17.85 9.07 -4.55
CA LEU A 376 -18.14 8.81 -5.95
C LEU A 376 -18.75 7.41 -6.16
N TYR A 377 -18.26 6.40 -5.45
CA TYR A 377 -18.82 5.04 -5.48
C TYR A 377 -20.28 5.03 -5.04
N ASN A 378 -20.59 5.61 -3.87
CA ASN A 378 -21.95 5.70 -3.34
C ASN A 378 -22.90 6.40 -4.31
N ARG A 379 -22.42 7.42 -5.00
CA ARG A 379 -23.19 8.18 -5.99
C ARG A 379 -23.40 7.43 -7.30
N GLN A 380 -22.36 6.80 -7.85
CA GLN A 380 -22.33 6.36 -9.24
C GLN A 380 -22.62 4.87 -9.41
N LYS A 381 -22.31 4.06 -8.40
CA LYS A 381 -22.39 2.60 -8.48
C LYS A 381 -23.49 2.07 -7.57
N GLU A 382 -23.36 2.27 -6.27
CA GLU A 382 -24.29 1.75 -5.26
C GLU A 382 -24.13 2.50 -3.95
N VAL A 383 -25.23 3.00 -3.38
CA VAL A 383 -25.24 3.55 -2.01
C VAL A 383 -25.05 2.38 -1.04
N LEU A 384 -23.87 2.31 -0.42
CA LEU A 384 -23.55 1.33 0.60
C LEU A 384 -24.42 1.60 1.85
N ASN A 385 -24.39 0.70 2.83
CA ASN A 385 -25.04 0.97 4.11
C ASN A 385 -24.14 1.89 4.98
N LEU A 386 -24.66 2.43 6.09
CA LEU A 386 -23.90 3.34 6.96
C LEU A 386 -22.68 2.65 7.60
N ASP A 387 -22.83 1.42 8.11
CA ASP A 387 -21.74 0.65 8.69
C ASP A 387 -20.63 0.38 7.66
N ASP A 388 -20.98 -0.09 6.45
CA ASP A 388 -20.05 -0.29 5.33
C ASP A 388 -19.25 0.98 5.03
N ASN A 389 -19.92 2.14 4.96
CA ASN A 389 -19.27 3.42 4.71
C ASN A 389 -18.30 3.83 5.82
N LEU A 390 -18.67 3.61 7.08
CA LEU A 390 -17.84 3.95 8.23
C LEU A 390 -16.67 2.98 8.40
N ILE A 391 -16.87 1.69 8.13
CA ILE A 391 -15.81 0.68 8.10
C ILE A 391 -14.78 1.02 7.02
N LEU A 392 -15.23 1.33 5.79
CA LEU A 392 -14.33 1.68 4.69
C LEU A 392 -13.62 3.01 4.91
N TYR A 393 -14.31 4.02 5.47
CA TYR A 393 -13.67 5.27 5.88
C TYR A 393 -12.59 5.04 6.93
N HIS A 394 -12.89 4.27 7.98
CA HIS A 394 -11.93 3.94 9.01
C HIS A 394 -10.74 3.15 8.45
N PHE A 395 -11.01 2.22 7.54
CA PHE A 395 -9.97 1.48 6.83
C PHE A 395 -9.04 2.42 6.06
N ILE A 396 -9.57 3.39 5.30
CA ILE A 396 -8.77 4.41 4.61
C ILE A 396 -7.92 5.19 5.62
N LEU A 397 -8.55 5.73 6.67
CA LEU A 397 -7.90 6.57 7.67
C LEU A 397 -6.70 5.86 8.31
N VAL A 398 -6.92 4.64 8.80
CA VAL A 398 -5.89 3.87 9.50
C VAL A 398 -4.68 3.54 8.61
N ASN A 399 -4.92 3.26 7.34
CA ASN A 399 -3.83 3.00 6.39
C ASN A 399 -3.02 4.27 6.04
N VAL A 400 -3.51 5.45 6.39
CA VAL A 400 -2.81 6.73 6.17
C VAL A 400 -2.09 7.22 7.44
N LEU A 401 -2.65 6.94 8.62
CA LEU A 401 -2.15 7.48 9.90
C LEU A 401 -0.75 6.98 10.32
N ASP A 402 -0.33 5.79 9.88
CA ASP A 402 0.92 5.18 10.31
C ASP A 402 2.18 6.02 9.98
N SER A 403 2.19 6.75 8.86
CA SER A 403 3.35 7.54 8.38
C SER A 403 3.33 9.01 8.78
N VAL A 404 2.27 9.46 9.45
CA VAL A 404 2.15 10.85 9.96
C VAL A 404 2.26 10.88 11.47
N SER A 405 2.79 9.81 12.08
CA SER A 405 2.75 9.62 13.52
C SER A 405 4.13 9.31 14.09
N PHE A 406 4.63 10.17 14.98
CA PHE A 406 5.81 9.85 15.79
C PHE A 406 5.41 9.12 17.06
N GLY A 407 5.68 7.82 17.11
CA GLY A 407 5.41 6.99 18.28
C GLY A 407 6.39 7.27 19.42
N ASN A 408 5.93 7.84 20.53
CA ASN A 408 6.65 7.81 21.80
C ASN A 408 5.99 6.76 22.70
N TYR A 409 6.61 5.58 22.77
CA TYR A 409 6.19 4.53 23.68
C TYR A 409 6.62 4.85 25.11
N ASN A 410 5.67 5.06 26.01
CA ASN A 410 5.95 5.21 27.43
C ASN A 410 6.04 3.83 28.09
N TYR A 411 7.25 3.34 28.31
CA TYR A 411 7.50 2.05 28.98
C TYR A 411 6.92 1.94 30.40
N THR A 412 6.57 3.06 31.05
CA THR A 412 5.97 3.05 32.40
C THR A 412 4.46 2.86 32.34
N THR A 413 3.79 3.53 31.41
CA THR A 413 2.32 3.49 31.28
C THR A 413 1.83 2.50 30.22
N HIS A 414 2.74 1.96 29.40
CA HIS A 414 2.44 1.17 28.19
C HIS A 414 1.56 1.93 27.18
N GLU A 415 1.57 3.27 27.24
CA GLU A 415 0.84 4.14 26.31
C GLU A 415 1.73 4.51 25.12
N VAL A 416 1.14 4.58 23.92
CA VAL A 416 1.81 5.08 22.72
C VAL A 416 1.27 6.46 22.39
N SER A 417 2.08 7.50 22.51
CA SER A 417 1.69 8.84 22.02
C SER A 417 2.08 9.01 20.57
N TYR A 418 1.22 9.62 19.76
CA TYR A 418 1.45 9.87 18.34
C TYR A 418 1.41 11.39 18.08
N THR A 419 2.44 11.96 17.45
CA THR A 419 2.43 13.37 17.03
C THR A 419 2.09 13.45 15.55
N PHE A 420 1.12 14.30 15.19
CA PHE A 420 0.71 14.52 13.79
C PHE A 420 1.12 15.91 13.31
N TYR A 421 1.48 16.00 12.03
CA TYR A 421 1.76 17.29 11.38
C TYR A 421 0.51 18.17 11.35
N LYS A 422 0.69 19.46 11.65
CA LYS A 422 -0.42 20.43 11.70
C LYS A 422 -1.16 20.55 10.36
N GLU A 423 -0.43 20.56 9.24
CA GLU A 423 -1.03 20.64 7.90
C GLU A 423 -1.87 19.39 7.61
N PHE A 424 -1.37 18.20 7.93
CA PHE A 424 -2.14 16.95 7.81
C PHE A 424 -3.41 16.98 8.67
N LEU A 425 -3.30 17.37 9.94
CA LEU A 425 -4.46 17.41 10.85
C LEU A 425 -5.56 18.31 10.31
N HIS A 426 -5.20 19.51 9.87
CA HIS A 426 -6.17 20.45 9.32
C HIS A 426 -6.91 19.86 8.11
N ASN A 427 -6.19 19.20 7.20
CA ASN A 427 -6.80 18.54 6.05
C ASN A 427 -7.68 17.37 6.48
N TYR A 428 -7.24 16.56 7.43
CA TYR A 428 -8.01 15.44 7.97
C TYR A 428 -9.34 15.90 8.55
N GLU A 429 -9.34 16.93 9.41
CA GLU A 429 -10.56 17.46 10.04
C GLU A 429 -11.56 17.97 9.00
N LEU A 430 -11.08 18.70 7.98
CA LEU A 430 -11.91 19.17 6.87
C LEU A 430 -12.51 18.01 6.06
N ILE A 431 -11.70 17.00 5.73
CA ILE A 431 -12.16 15.84 4.95
C ILE A 431 -13.20 15.04 5.75
N GLU A 432 -12.96 14.81 7.05
CA GLU A 432 -13.91 14.12 7.93
C GLU A 432 -15.24 14.88 8.01
N GLU A 433 -15.19 16.19 8.28
CA GLU A 433 -16.38 17.03 8.38
C GLU A 433 -17.22 16.97 7.10
N ILE A 434 -16.60 17.15 5.93
CA ILE A 434 -17.30 17.11 4.64
C ILE A 434 -17.89 15.71 4.39
N TYR A 435 -17.14 14.65 4.66
CA TYR A 435 -17.61 13.29 4.46
C TYR A 435 -18.77 12.93 5.39
N PHE A 436 -18.72 13.32 6.66
CA PHE A 436 -19.78 13.01 7.63
C PHE A 436 -21.05 13.82 7.34
N ASN A 437 -20.91 15.07 6.88
CA ASN A 437 -22.04 15.84 6.36
C ASN A 437 -22.64 15.21 5.08
N TYR A 438 -21.80 14.64 4.21
CA TYR A 438 -22.27 13.86 3.08
C TYR A 438 -23.06 12.62 3.53
N LEU A 439 -22.57 11.86 4.52
CA LEU A 439 -23.30 10.72 5.08
C LEU A 439 -24.62 11.17 5.73
N SER A 440 -24.61 12.29 6.44
CA SER A 440 -25.81 12.91 7.04
C SER A 440 -26.87 13.17 5.97
N SER A 441 -26.46 13.71 4.83
CA SER A 441 -27.35 13.96 3.69
C SER A 441 -27.92 12.67 3.08
N ILE A 442 -27.12 11.62 2.86
CA ILE A 442 -27.61 10.40 2.18
C ILE A 442 -28.45 9.48 3.08
N TYR A 443 -28.26 9.54 4.41
CA TYR A 443 -29.01 8.73 5.37
C TYR A 443 -30.11 9.49 6.11
N ASN A 444 -30.23 10.81 5.91
CA ASN A 444 -31.17 11.66 6.63
C ASN A 444 -31.03 11.54 8.16
N LEU A 445 -29.79 11.55 8.63
CA LEU A 445 -29.39 11.57 10.04
C LEU A 445 -28.67 12.89 10.33
N SER A 446 -28.61 13.33 11.59
CA SER A 446 -27.78 14.50 11.92
C SER A 446 -26.28 14.16 11.82
N TYR A 447 -25.45 15.19 11.62
CA TYR A 447 -23.99 15.04 11.69
C TYR A 447 -23.58 14.42 13.04
N GLU A 448 -24.18 14.92 14.13
CA GLU A 448 -23.92 14.47 15.48
C GLU A 448 -24.31 13.00 15.67
N ASP A 449 -25.45 12.54 15.14
CA ASP A 449 -25.85 11.14 15.24
C ASP A 449 -24.85 10.20 14.54
N ILE A 450 -24.35 10.59 13.36
CA ILE A 450 -23.36 9.81 12.63
C ILE A 450 -22.01 9.82 13.36
N LYS A 451 -21.59 10.97 13.87
CA LYS A 451 -20.33 11.12 14.60
C LYS A 451 -20.35 10.32 15.90
N ASP A 452 -21.41 10.45 16.69
CA ASP A 452 -21.62 9.67 17.91
C ASP A 452 -21.67 8.16 17.61
N TYR A 453 -22.35 7.76 16.53
CA TYR A 453 -22.38 6.36 16.12
C TYR A 453 -20.97 5.85 15.78
N TYR A 454 -20.20 6.59 14.98
CA TYR A 454 -18.83 6.23 14.62
C TYR A 454 -17.89 6.20 15.83
N ASP A 455 -18.02 7.14 16.76
CA ASP A 455 -17.12 7.24 17.93
C ASP A 455 -17.41 6.21 19.01
N ASN A 456 -18.65 5.70 19.10
CA ASN A 456 -19.03 4.64 20.04
C ASN A 456 -18.80 3.21 19.52
N LYS A 457 -18.39 3.03 18.25
CA LYS A 457 -18.06 1.71 17.69
C LYS A 457 -16.67 1.27 18.10
N ASP A 458 -16.50 -0.04 18.29
CA ASP A 458 -15.18 -0.65 18.50
C ASP A 458 -14.49 -0.87 17.15
N LYS A 459 -13.71 0.12 16.74
CA LYS A 459 -13.06 0.17 15.43
C LYS A 459 -11.90 -0.83 15.32
N GLU A 460 -11.33 -1.23 16.46
CA GLU A 460 -10.33 -2.28 16.53
C GLU A 460 -10.90 -3.63 16.07
N ILE A 461 -12.16 -3.93 16.42
CA ILE A 461 -12.86 -5.14 15.96
C ILE A 461 -13.00 -5.13 14.43
N TRP A 462 -13.35 -4.00 13.80
CA TRP A 462 -13.45 -3.90 12.34
C TRP A 462 -12.14 -4.28 11.65
N LEU A 463 -11.02 -3.72 12.11
CA LEU A 463 -9.70 -3.95 11.52
C LEU A 463 -9.20 -5.36 11.78
N SER A 464 -9.37 -5.86 13.01
CA SER A 464 -9.04 -7.22 13.39
C SER A 464 -9.80 -8.23 12.55
N ASN A 465 -11.09 -7.99 12.31
CA ASN A 465 -11.93 -8.84 11.48
C ASN A 465 -11.50 -8.82 10.00
N ILE A 466 -11.18 -7.64 9.44
CA ILE A 466 -10.63 -7.54 8.07
C ILE A 466 -9.34 -8.33 7.96
N SER A 467 -8.38 -8.09 8.87
CA SER A 467 -7.08 -8.75 8.88
C SER A 467 -7.22 -10.27 9.01
N SER A 468 -8.04 -10.74 9.96
CA SER A 468 -8.31 -12.16 10.18
C SER A 468 -8.96 -12.82 8.97
N TYR A 469 -9.93 -12.15 8.34
CA TYR A 469 -10.59 -12.68 7.14
C TYR A 469 -9.60 -12.81 5.96
N VAL A 470 -8.73 -11.82 5.76
CA VAL A 470 -7.74 -11.86 4.68
C VAL A 470 -6.66 -12.92 4.93
N LYS A 471 -6.15 -13.03 6.16
CA LYS A 471 -5.03 -13.91 6.50
C LYS A 471 -5.44 -15.37 6.70
N GLU A 472 -6.56 -15.60 7.38
CA GLU A 472 -6.94 -16.93 7.83
C GLU A 472 -8.25 -17.43 7.22
N SER A 473 -8.98 -16.58 6.50
CA SER A 473 -10.37 -16.86 6.10
C SER A 473 -11.25 -17.24 7.30
N LYS A 474 -10.90 -16.72 8.49
CA LYS A 474 -11.58 -16.92 9.77
C LYS A 474 -11.81 -15.57 10.43
N VAL A 475 -12.93 -15.42 11.10
CA VAL A 475 -13.31 -14.21 11.83
C VAL A 475 -14.08 -14.64 13.08
N SER A 476 -13.93 -13.94 14.21
CA SER A 476 -14.69 -14.16 15.44
C SER A 476 -15.69 -13.01 15.67
N GLY A 477 -16.98 -13.31 15.89
CA GLY A 477 -17.98 -12.30 16.29
C GLY A 477 -19.27 -12.34 15.46
N GLU A 478 -20.19 -11.39 15.70
CA GLU A 478 -21.47 -11.26 14.97
C GLU A 478 -21.33 -10.57 13.59
N ASP A 479 -20.26 -9.79 13.36
CA ASP A 479 -20.00 -9.01 12.12
C ASP A 479 -19.33 -9.78 10.96
N VAL A 480 -19.24 -11.12 11.06
CA VAL A 480 -18.45 -11.98 10.14
C VAL A 480 -18.93 -11.88 8.69
N SER A 481 -20.25 -11.91 8.47
CA SER A 481 -20.81 -11.85 7.12
C SER A 481 -20.60 -10.49 6.47
N GLU A 482 -20.64 -9.41 7.24
CA GLU A 482 -20.52 -8.05 6.72
C GLU A 482 -19.09 -7.76 6.25
N ILE A 483 -18.09 -8.06 7.10
CA ILE A 483 -16.68 -7.90 6.72
C ILE A 483 -16.30 -8.80 5.53
N ALA A 484 -16.76 -10.05 5.52
CA ALA A 484 -16.52 -10.94 4.40
C ALA A 484 -17.16 -10.41 3.10
N ASN A 485 -18.38 -9.89 3.18
CA ASN A 485 -19.07 -9.29 2.03
C ASN A 485 -18.31 -8.06 1.52
N LEU A 486 -17.86 -7.17 2.41
CA LEU A 486 -17.06 -6.00 2.06
C LEU A 486 -15.75 -6.38 1.36
N VAL A 487 -14.96 -7.28 1.94
CA VAL A 487 -13.66 -7.70 1.37
C VAL A 487 -13.84 -8.44 0.03
N ASN A 488 -14.91 -9.22 -0.13
CA ASN A 488 -15.20 -9.88 -1.40
C ASN A 488 -15.76 -8.92 -2.45
N LYS A 489 -16.51 -7.90 -2.02
CA LYS A 489 -16.99 -6.82 -2.87
C LYS A 489 -15.85 -5.94 -3.34
N PHE A 490 -14.83 -5.71 -2.51
CA PHE A 490 -13.66 -4.88 -2.80
C PHE A 490 -12.36 -5.68 -2.63
N PRO A 491 -12.02 -6.55 -3.59
CA PRO A 491 -10.93 -7.53 -3.45
C PRO A 491 -9.56 -6.88 -3.24
N LYS A 492 -9.37 -5.63 -3.65
CA LYS A 492 -8.11 -4.88 -3.42
C LYS A 492 -7.80 -4.64 -1.95
N ILE A 493 -8.79 -4.72 -1.05
CA ILE A 493 -8.56 -4.72 0.41
C ILE A 493 -7.56 -5.81 0.79
N ARG A 494 -7.60 -6.99 0.14
CA ARG A 494 -6.65 -8.08 0.39
C ARG A 494 -5.21 -7.67 0.07
N ASN A 495 -5.00 -6.94 -1.02
CA ASN A 495 -3.67 -6.50 -1.44
C ASN A 495 -3.10 -5.46 -0.47
N ILE A 496 -3.93 -4.49 -0.07
CA ILE A 496 -3.59 -3.46 0.91
C ILE A 496 -3.23 -4.10 2.25
N VAL A 497 -4.05 -5.05 2.73
CA VAL A 497 -3.81 -5.77 3.98
C VAL A 497 -2.50 -6.55 3.97
N ASN A 498 -2.20 -7.24 2.86
CA ASN A 498 -0.98 -8.03 2.71
C ASN A 498 0.28 -7.17 2.51
N GLY A 499 0.13 -5.87 2.24
CA GLY A 499 1.24 -4.94 2.06
C GLY A 499 1.78 -4.30 3.34
N GLY A 500 1.26 -4.66 4.51
CA GLY A 500 1.92 -4.41 5.79
C GLY A 500 1.59 -3.09 6.48
N THR A 501 0.44 -2.49 6.18
CA THR A 501 -0.03 -1.19 6.73
C THR A 501 -0.79 -1.28 8.06
N PHE A 502 -0.95 -2.48 8.66
CA PHE A 502 -1.59 -2.59 9.97
C PHE A 502 -0.60 -2.29 11.09
N LEU A 503 -0.87 -1.23 11.86
CA LEU A 503 -0.38 -1.16 13.23
C LEU A 503 -1.25 -2.10 14.06
N SER A 504 -0.78 -3.33 14.29
CA SER A 504 -1.49 -4.32 15.11
C SER A 504 -1.72 -3.85 16.55
N ASP A 505 -1.00 -2.81 16.99
CA ASP A 505 -0.91 -2.38 18.39
C ASP A 505 -1.44 -0.95 18.60
N PHE A 506 -2.18 -0.39 17.62
CA PHE A 506 -2.76 0.95 17.74
C PHE A 506 -4.21 0.84 18.27
N ASN A 507 -4.48 1.45 19.43
CA ASN A 507 -5.85 1.55 19.94
C ASN A 507 -6.62 2.67 19.23
N TYR A 508 -7.29 2.31 18.12
CA TYR A 508 -7.99 3.25 17.25
C TYR A 508 -9.23 3.91 17.89
N ASN A 509 -9.66 3.42 19.06
CA ASN A 509 -10.82 3.93 19.79
C ASN A 509 -10.52 5.20 20.61
N ASN A 510 -9.24 5.53 20.87
CA ASN A 510 -8.83 6.59 21.80
C ASN A 510 -7.99 7.72 21.14
N LEU A 511 -8.36 8.19 19.95
CA LEU A 511 -7.80 9.42 19.37
C LEU A 511 -8.27 10.64 20.19
N VAL A 512 -7.51 11.01 21.23
CA VAL A 512 -7.79 12.20 22.04
C VAL A 512 -6.80 13.31 21.68
N ILE A 513 -7.34 14.47 21.27
CA ILE A 513 -6.54 15.67 21.02
C ILE A 513 -6.02 16.21 22.36
N VAL A 514 -4.70 16.23 22.55
CA VAL A 514 -4.10 16.88 23.72
C VAL A 514 -3.21 18.03 23.25
N ALA A 515 -3.78 19.22 23.11
CA ALA A 515 -2.99 20.42 22.86
C ALA A 515 -2.04 20.67 24.04
N PHE A 516 -0.73 20.52 23.82
CA PHE A 516 0.26 20.92 24.82
C PHE A 516 0.53 22.42 24.74
N ASP A 517 0.55 23.04 25.91
CA ASP A 517 0.88 24.46 26.09
C ASP A 517 2.25 24.77 25.47
N ALA A 518 2.25 25.71 24.54
CA ALA A 518 3.35 26.07 23.66
C ALA A 518 4.60 26.54 24.44
N LYS A 519 5.60 25.68 24.61
CA LYS A 519 7.00 26.06 24.87
C LYS A 519 8.02 25.08 24.27
N LYS A 520 7.99 24.92 22.95
CA LYS A 520 9.16 24.81 22.02
C LYS A 520 8.65 24.30 20.67
N ASN A 521 8.83 25.13 19.64
CA ASN A 521 8.48 24.96 18.22
C ASN A 521 6.97 25.06 17.91
N ASP A 522 6.60 26.11 17.17
CA ASP A 522 5.23 26.48 16.76
C ASP A 522 4.66 25.60 15.62
N SER A 523 5.34 24.50 15.24
CA SER A 523 4.99 23.66 14.08
C SER A 523 4.14 22.42 14.41
N ASP A 524 4.26 21.86 15.62
CA ASP A 524 3.82 20.47 15.85
C ASP A 524 2.88 20.34 17.06
N PHE A 525 1.70 19.74 16.83
CA PHE A 525 0.77 19.37 17.89
C PHE A 525 0.95 17.89 18.25
N LYS A 526 1.23 17.62 19.53
CA LYS A 526 1.36 16.27 20.06
C LYS A 526 -0.02 15.70 20.39
N PHE A 527 -0.41 14.57 19.80
CA PHE A 527 -1.55 13.81 20.30
C PHE A 527 -1.04 12.79 21.32
N ILE A 528 -1.85 12.52 22.34
CA ILE A 528 -1.55 11.50 23.33
C ILE A 528 -2.67 10.48 23.22
N LEU A 529 -2.36 9.31 22.67
CA LEU A 529 -3.22 8.15 22.83
C LEU A 529 -3.06 7.67 24.29
N LYS A 530 -4.17 7.34 24.93
CA LYS A 530 -4.20 6.63 26.21
C LYS A 530 -4.68 5.21 26.01
#